data_AF-A0A4P7Z758-F1
#
_entry.id   AF-A0A4P7Z758-F1
#
_cell.length_a   1.000
_cell.length_b   1.000
_cell.length_c   1.000
_cell.angle_alpha   90.00
_cell.angle_beta   90.00
_cell.angle_gamma   90.00
#
_symmetry.space_group_name_H-M   'P 1'
#
loop_
_entity.id
_entity.type
_entity.pdbx_description
1 polymer ?
#
loop_
_entity_poly.entity_id
_entity_poly.type
_entity_poly.pdbx_seq_one_letter_code
_entity_poly.pdbx_strand_id
1 'polypeptide(L)'
;MTYTYVLSGVVTPERAMLELGTPFGVKFRHPEAGIHGDIRLTIYKNQITCILVSETKILNPFTAKNVLGDFIQQVTDAACLEAVVGYVVDIVSLTDTQSGETIVFGPSETTIGIKNDEMMNLDLFGIISAASQNPYVGRALADFRSAVRYPGDTGFFCYRATESLIQHVKSVESLNDKQKKTAIAILENQLKLAPECLETLRDMAGEVRHGKVVWVDGDQRIRALTLTREIIKRYVAISENLASGDFPLLIP
;
A
#
# COMPACT_ATOMS: atom_id res chain seq x y z
N MET A 1 -5.00 -17.10 -29.40
CA MET A 1 -6.27 -16.51 -28.92
C MET A 1 -5.88 -15.29 -28.09
N THR A 2 -6.50 -14.14 -28.29
CA THR A 2 -6.17 -12.90 -27.56
C THR A 2 -7.31 -12.54 -26.64
N TYR A 3 -6.98 -12.16 -25.40
CA TYR A 3 -7.90 -11.69 -24.37
C TYR A 3 -7.88 -10.17 -24.33
N THR A 4 -9.04 -9.53 -24.21
CA THR A 4 -9.13 -8.07 -24.12
C THR A 4 -9.78 -7.68 -22.81
N TYR A 5 -9.12 -6.80 -22.08
CA TYR A 5 -9.58 -6.30 -20.80
C TYR A 5 -9.67 -4.78 -20.85
N VAL A 6 -10.73 -4.23 -20.28
CA VAL A 6 -10.92 -2.79 -20.14
C VAL A 6 -10.89 -2.43 -18.66
N LEU A 7 -9.97 -1.55 -18.30
CA LEU A 7 -9.87 -0.98 -16.96
C LEU A 7 -10.40 0.44 -16.99
N SER A 8 -11.19 0.78 -15.98
CA SER A 8 -11.60 2.15 -15.72
C SER A 8 -11.06 2.63 -14.38
N GLY A 9 -10.80 3.92 -14.27
CA GLY A 9 -10.25 4.51 -13.07
C GLY A 9 -10.27 6.03 -13.08
N VAL A 10 -9.67 6.63 -12.05
CA VAL A 10 -9.58 8.08 -11.89
C VAL A 10 -8.18 8.50 -11.47
N VAL A 11 -7.80 9.71 -11.85
CA VAL A 11 -6.60 10.40 -11.36
C VAL A 11 -7.02 11.50 -10.39
N THR A 12 -6.38 11.55 -9.22
CA THR A 12 -6.57 12.62 -8.24
C THR A 12 -5.28 13.44 -8.08
N PRO A 13 -5.34 14.71 -7.65
CA PRO A 13 -6.52 15.45 -7.22
C PRO A 13 -7.36 15.97 -8.41
N GLU A 14 -8.69 15.93 -8.29
CA GLU A 14 -9.61 16.34 -9.35
C GLU A 14 -9.40 17.80 -9.82
N ARG A 15 -8.96 18.68 -8.92
CA ARG A 15 -8.67 20.09 -9.19
C ARG A 15 -7.42 20.33 -10.05
N ALA A 16 -6.58 19.32 -10.23
CA ALA A 16 -5.46 19.36 -11.17
C ALA A 16 -5.84 18.44 -12.34
N MET A 17 -6.30 19.03 -13.44
CA MET A 17 -6.74 18.26 -14.59
C MET A 17 -5.54 17.66 -15.30
N LEU A 18 -5.52 16.33 -15.42
CA LEU A 18 -4.62 15.58 -16.28
C LEU A 18 -5.38 15.08 -17.51
N GLU A 19 -4.80 15.34 -18.67
CA GLU A 19 -5.30 14.87 -19.97
C GLU A 19 -4.12 14.47 -20.86
N LEU A 20 -4.21 13.28 -21.45
CA LEU A 20 -3.29 12.84 -22.50
C LEU A 20 -3.95 13.17 -23.84
N GLY A 21 -3.41 14.17 -24.55
CA GLY A 21 -4.00 14.70 -25.78
C GLY A 21 -4.16 13.69 -26.92
N THR A 22 -3.51 12.52 -26.83
CA THR A 22 -3.72 11.37 -27.71
C THR A 22 -3.64 10.07 -26.91
N PRO A 23 -4.44 9.03 -27.24
CA PRO A 23 -4.30 7.71 -26.66
C PRO A 23 -2.87 7.20 -26.81
N PHE A 24 -2.27 6.78 -25.70
CA PHE A 24 -0.92 6.24 -25.65
C PHE A 24 -0.95 4.73 -25.83
N GLY A 25 -0.14 4.20 -26.75
CA GLY A 25 -0.03 2.76 -27.02
C GLY A 25 1.37 2.24 -26.73
N VAL A 26 1.49 1.17 -25.94
CA VAL A 26 2.79 0.56 -25.62
C VAL A 26 2.69 -0.95 -25.45
N LYS A 27 3.79 -1.65 -25.76
CA LYS A 27 3.97 -3.05 -25.35
C LYS A 27 4.25 -3.13 -23.87
N PHE A 28 3.45 -3.90 -23.17
CA PHE A 28 3.54 -4.10 -21.74
C PHE A 28 3.98 -5.53 -21.43
N ARG A 29 4.86 -5.67 -20.44
CA ARG A 29 5.26 -6.97 -19.91
C ARG A 29 5.58 -6.85 -18.44
N HIS A 30 4.87 -7.62 -17.64
CA HIS A 30 5.15 -7.84 -16.23
C HIS A 30 5.61 -9.28 -16.02
N PRO A 31 6.90 -9.53 -15.74
CA PRO A 31 7.48 -10.88 -15.75
C PRO A 31 6.89 -11.79 -14.67
N GLU A 32 6.70 -11.30 -13.44
CA GLU A 32 6.26 -12.17 -12.32
C GLU A 32 4.76 -12.50 -12.37
N ALA A 33 3.90 -11.50 -12.60
CA ALA A 33 2.47 -11.71 -12.81
C ALA A 33 2.12 -12.47 -14.11
N GLY A 34 3.07 -12.66 -15.03
CA GLY A 34 2.84 -13.30 -16.33
C GLY A 34 1.92 -12.50 -17.28
N ILE A 35 1.64 -11.23 -16.95
CA ILE A 35 0.78 -10.35 -17.74
C ILE A 35 1.62 -9.66 -18.81
N HIS A 36 1.27 -9.84 -20.08
CA HIS A 36 1.94 -9.18 -21.20
C HIS A 36 0.98 -8.97 -22.35
N GLY A 37 1.20 -7.92 -23.13
CA GLY A 37 0.31 -7.55 -24.21
C GLY A 37 0.50 -6.13 -24.69
N ASP A 38 -0.44 -5.66 -25.50
CA ASP A 38 -0.50 -4.28 -25.93
C ASP A 38 -1.46 -3.49 -25.04
N ILE A 39 -0.99 -2.39 -24.47
CA ILE A 39 -1.80 -1.45 -23.70
C ILE A 39 -2.15 -0.25 -24.58
N ARG A 40 -3.41 0.18 -24.52
CA ARG A 40 -3.87 1.50 -24.95
C ARG A 40 -4.44 2.26 -23.76
N LEU A 41 -3.80 3.35 -23.38
CA LEU A 41 -4.18 4.19 -22.25
C LEU A 41 -4.73 5.52 -22.76
N THR A 42 -5.86 5.92 -22.22
CA THR A 42 -6.42 7.28 -22.35
C THR A 42 -6.65 7.84 -20.96
N ILE A 43 -6.21 9.06 -20.72
CA ILE A 43 -6.60 9.85 -19.56
C ILE A 43 -7.26 11.11 -20.08
N TYR A 44 -8.55 11.30 -19.79
CA TYR A 44 -9.32 12.45 -20.23
C TYR A 44 -10.04 13.07 -19.04
N LYS A 45 -9.72 14.33 -18.72
CA LYS A 45 -10.26 15.02 -17.54
C LYS A 45 -10.22 14.16 -16.28
N ASN A 46 -9.05 13.60 -15.97
CA ASN A 46 -8.82 12.70 -14.84
C ASN A 46 -9.56 11.36 -14.89
N GLN A 47 -10.30 11.02 -15.96
CA GLN A 47 -10.89 9.71 -16.15
C GLN A 47 -9.93 8.82 -16.92
N ILE A 48 -9.70 7.61 -16.41
CA ILE A 48 -8.78 6.63 -16.96
C ILE A 48 -9.57 5.58 -17.71
N THR A 49 -9.15 5.31 -18.95
CA THR A 49 -9.53 4.11 -19.68
C THR A 49 -8.26 3.42 -20.17
N CYS A 50 -8.04 2.19 -19.74
CA CYS A 50 -6.91 1.38 -20.18
C CYS A 50 -7.41 0.09 -20.81
N ILE A 51 -7.00 -0.19 -22.04
CA ILE A 51 -7.33 -1.42 -22.75
C ILE A 51 -6.07 -2.26 -22.81
N LEU A 52 -6.11 -3.47 -22.27
CA LEU A 52 -5.06 -4.47 -22.39
C LEU A 52 -5.50 -5.56 -23.37
N VAL A 53 -4.74 -5.76 -24.44
CA VAL A 53 -4.86 -6.92 -25.33
C VAL A 53 -3.74 -7.89 -24.98
N SER A 54 -4.10 -8.98 -24.30
CA SER A 54 -3.16 -9.97 -23.74
C SER A 54 -3.21 -11.28 -24.52
N GLU A 55 -2.08 -11.96 -24.62
CA GLU A 55 -2.01 -13.35 -25.13
C GLU A 55 -2.38 -14.37 -24.04
N THR A 56 -2.29 -13.98 -22.76
CA THR A 56 -2.62 -14.81 -21.60
C THR A 56 -3.90 -14.36 -20.92
N LYS A 57 -4.64 -15.32 -20.38
CA LYS A 57 -5.82 -15.04 -19.56
C LYS A 57 -5.37 -14.52 -18.20
N ILE A 58 -5.98 -13.43 -17.73
CA ILE A 58 -5.83 -12.95 -16.36
C ILE A 58 -6.65 -13.87 -15.46
N LEU A 59 -5.98 -14.59 -14.56
CA LEU A 59 -6.65 -15.47 -13.60
C LEU A 59 -7.08 -14.72 -12.34
N ASN A 60 -6.33 -13.68 -11.96
CA ASN A 60 -6.60 -12.87 -10.79
C ASN A 60 -6.80 -11.38 -11.17
N PRO A 61 -8.06 -10.90 -11.20
CA PRO A 61 -8.41 -9.51 -11.43
C PRO A 61 -7.70 -8.51 -10.50
N PHE A 62 -7.43 -8.87 -9.24
CA PHE A 62 -6.75 -8.00 -8.28
C PHE A 62 -5.26 -7.86 -8.58
N THR A 63 -4.62 -8.93 -9.05
CA THR A 63 -3.23 -8.84 -9.56
C THR A 63 -3.18 -7.88 -10.75
N ALA A 64 -4.13 -8.00 -11.69
CA ALA A 64 -4.21 -7.10 -12.83
C ALA A 64 -4.46 -5.64 -12.41
N LYS A 65 -5.34 -5.40 -11.44
CA LYS A 65 -5.58 -4.08 -10.85
C LYS A 65 -4.27 -3.44 -10.36
N ASN A 66 -3.49 -4.17 -9.56
CA ASN A 66 -2.24 -3.66 -8.98
C ASN A 66 -1.19 -3.42 -10.08
N VAL A 67 -0.97 -4.40 -10.94
CA VAL A 67 0.06 -4.35 -11.99
C VAL A 67 -0.21 -3.24 -13.00
N LEU A 68 -1.45 -3.14 -13.48
CA LEU A 68 -1.84 -2.11 -14.45
C LEU A 68 -2.01 -0.75 -13.78
N GLY A 69 -2.47 -0.71 -12.52
CA GLY A 69 -2.50 0.50 -11.71
C GLY A 69 -1.11 1.10 -11.52
N ASP A 70 -0.11 0.30 -11.17
CA ASP A 70 1.29 0.72 -11.02
C ASP A 70 1.84 1.25 -12.35
N PHE A 71 1.54 0.58 -13.48
CA PHE A 71 1.91 1.08 -14.80
C PHE A 71 1.28 2.44 -15.11
N ILE A 72 -0.02 2.61 -14.84
CA ILE A 72 -0.70 3.90 -15.08
C ILE A 72 -0.17 4.97 -14.12
N GLN A 73 0.17 4.61 -12.89
CA GLN A 73 0.82 5.51 -11.93
C GLN A 73 2.16 6.01 -12.47
N GLN A 74 3.01 5.13 -13.04
CA GLN A 74 4.26 5.54 -13.68
C GLN A 74 4.06 6.54 -14.82
N VAL A 75 2.98 6.40 -15.59
CA VAL A 75 2.62 7.39 -16.62
C VAL A 75 2.26 8.74 -15.98
N THR A 76 1.49 8.72 -14.89
CA THR A 76 1.16 9.96 -14.16
C THR A 76 2.35 10.56 -13.40
N ASP A 77 3.34 9.75 -13.00
CA ASP A 77 4.57 10.21 -12.37
C ASP A 77 5.44 11.00 -13.35
N ALA A 78 5.43 10.63 -14.64
CA ALA A 78 6.03 11.45 -15.69
C ALA A 78 5.35 12.81 -15.82
N ALA A 79 4.02 12.89 -15.65
CA ALA A 79 3.31 14.17 -15.59
C ALA A 79 3.62 14.94 -14.29
N CYS A 80 3.84 14.24 -13.18
CA CYS A 80 4.27 14.83 -11.90
C CYS A 80 5.62 15.53 -12.03
N LEU A 81 6.57 14.96 -12.79
CA LEU A 81 7.88 15.57 -13.04
C LEU A 81 7.76 16.99 -13.64
N GLU A 82 6.81 17.17 -14.55
CA GLU A 82 6.61 18.45 -15.26
C GLU A 82 5.71 19.42 -14.47
N ALA A 83 4.62 18.91 -13.87
CA ALA A 83 3.61 19.74 -13.24
C ALA A 83 3.85 19.98 -11.73
N VAL A 84 4.74 19.21 -11.10
CA VAL A 84 4.95 19.18 -9.64
C VAL A 84 3.64 18.93 -8.89
N VAL A 85 2.80 18.04 -9.43
CA VAL A 85 1.54 17.61 -8.83
C VAL A 85 1.62 16.14 -8.51
N GLY A 86 1.41 15.80 -7.23
CA GLY A 86 1.33 14.41 -6.77
C GLY A 86 0.05 13.75 -7.22
N TYR A 87 0.01 13.30 -8.48
CA TYR A 87 -1.10 12.54 -9.03
C TYR A 87 -1.19 11.16 -8.40
N VAL A 88 -2.42 10.71 -8.11
CA VAL A 88 -2.68 9.38 -7.57
C VAL A 88 -3.74 8.70 -8.44
N VAL A 89 -3.40 7.51 -8.92
CA VAL A 89 -4.27 6.64 -9.72
C VAL A 89 -5.11 5.76 -8.80
N ASP A 90 -6.40 5.69 -9.08
CA ASP A 90 -7.30 4.71 -8.48
C ASP A 90 -8.04 3.93 -9.58
N ILE A 91 -7.91 2.61 -9.56
CA ILE A 91 -8.56 1.71 -10.52
C ILE A 91 -9.89 1.26 -9.94
N VAL A 92 -10.96 1.60 -10.65
CA VAL A 92 -12.35 1.41 -10.20
C VAL A 92 -12.92 0.10 -10.71
N SER A 93 -12.60 -0.33 -11.93
CA SER A 93 -13.12 -1.60 -12.46
C SER A 93 -12.20 -2.27 -13.47
N LEU A 94 -12.44 -3.56 -13.68
CA LEU A 94 -11.88 -4.39 -14.74
C LEU A 94 -13.01 -5.17 -15.42
N THR A 95 -13.09 -5.08 -16.74
CA THR A 95 -14.05 -5.83 -17.57
C THR A 95 -13.31 -6.77 -18.51
N ASP A 96 -13.62 -8.07 -18.48
CA ASP A 96 -13.22 -9.02 -19.52
C ASP A 96 -14.23 -8.93 -20.68
N THR A 97 -13.78 -8.48 -21.85
CA THR A 97 -14.69 -8.24 -22.98
C THR A 97 -15.16 -9.53 -23.64
N GLN A 98 -14.50 -10.67 -23.40
CA GLN A 98 -14.91 -11.95 -23.97
C GLN A 98 -16.08 -12.56 -23.20
N SER A 99 -16.02 -12.52 -21.86
CA SER A 99 -17.09 -13.03 -21.00
C SER A 99 -18.17 -11.98 -20.74
N GLY A 100 -17.85 -10.69 -20.88
CA GLY A 100 -18.70 -9.57 -20.47
C GLY A 100 -18.70 -9.34 -18.96
N GLU A 101 -17.92 -10.11 -18.19
CA GLU A 101 -17.83 -10.00 -16.75
C GLU A 101 -17.10 -8.71 -16.36
N THR A 102 -17.68 -7.98 -15.39
CA THR A 102 -17.09 -6.76 -14.85
C THR A 102 -16.96 -6.90 -13.34
N ILE A 103 -15.76 -6.62 -12.84
CA ILE A 103 -15.46 -6.54 -11.43
C ILE A 103 -15.22 -5.08 -11.09
N VAL A 104 -15.98 -4.57 -10.13
CA VAL A 104 -15.82 -3.23 -9.56
C VAL A 104 -15.03 -3.38 -8.28
N PHE A 105 -13.94 -2.63 -8.15
CA PHE A 105 -13.07 -2.67 -6.99
C PHE A 105 -13.56 -1.68 -5.92
N GLY A 106 -14.16 -2.21 -4.87
CA GLY A 106 -14.62 -1.45 -3.71
C GLY A 106 -13.52 -1.10 -2.71
N PRO A 107 -13.77 -0.11 -1.82
CA PRO A 107 -12.85 0.25 -0.74
C PRO A 107 -12.65 -0.87 0.30
N SER A 108 -13.66 -1.72 0.50
CA SER A 108 -13.62 -2.89 1.40
C SER A 108 -12.92 -4.10 0.80
N GLU A 109 -12.65 -4.10 -0.51
CA GLU A 109 -12.00 -5.20 -1.23
C GLU A 109 -10.48 -5.04 -1.28
N THR A 110 -9.95 -4.02 -0.59
CA THR A 110 -8.55 -4.08 -0.16
C THR A 110 -8.34 -5.38 0.60
N THR A 111 -7.28 -6.08 0.28
CA THR A 111 -6.99 -7.46 0.67
C THR A 111 -6.97 -7.74 2.19
N ILE A 112 -7.05 -6.70 3.03
CA ILE A 112 -7.12 -6.78 4.50
C ILE A 112 -8.57 -6.81 5.01
N GLY A 113 -9.56 -6.53 4.14
CA GLY A 113 -11.00 -6.67 4.40
C GLY A 113 -11.40 -6.39 5.85
N ILE A 114 -11.34 -5.13 6.29
CA ILE A 114 -11.98 -4.78 7.56
C ILE A 114 -13.47 -5.04 7.35
N LYS A 115 -14.04 -6.02 8.06
CA LYS A 115 -15.48 -6.25 8.05
C LYS A 115 -16.17 -4.93 8.40
N ASN A 116 -17.25 -4.58 7.71
CA ASN A 116 -17.95 -3.30 7.93
C ASN A 116 -18.26 -3.03 9.41
N ASP A 117 -18.51 -4.07 10.20
CA ASP A 117 -18.77 -3.99 11.64
C ASP A 117 -17.55 -3.56 12.48
N GLU A 118 -16.33 -3.85 12.02
CA GLU A 118 -15.09 -3.40 12.65
C GLU A 118 -14.78 -1.93 12.30
N MET A 119 -15.16 -1.44 11.12
CA MET A 119 -15.00 -0.03 10.75
C MET A 119 -15.82 0.91 11.65
N MET A 120 -17.02 0.49 12.04
CA MET A 120 -17.92 1.28 12.89
C MET A 120 -17.44 1.38 14.36
N ASN A 121 -16.53 0.50 14.79
CA ASN A 121 -16.01 0.45 16.16
C ASN A 121 -14.54 0.91 16.26
N LEU A 122 -13.99 1.55 15.23
CA LEU A 122 -12.65 2.12 15.29
C LEU A 122 -12.64 3.30 16.27
N ASP A 123 -11.82 3.21 17.33
CA ASP A 123 -11.48 4.36 18.16
C ASP A 123 -10.55 5.32 17.39
N LEU A 124 -11.14 6.05 16.44
CA LEU A 124 -10.46 7.06 15.67
C LEU A 124 -9.98 8.20 16.55
N PHE A 125 -10.67 8.48 17.67
CA PHE A 125 -10.31 9.56 18.56
C PHE A 125 -8.98 9.28 19.27
N GLY A 126 -8.79 8.08 19.82
CA GLY A 126 -7.52 7.67 20.42
C GLY A 126 -6.36 7.73 19.42
N ILE A 127 -6.58 7.27 18.17
CA ILE A 127 -5.56 7.33 17.11
C ILE A 127 -5.21 8.79 16.74
N ILE A 128 -6.21 9.66 16.60
CA ILE A 128 -6.01 11.08 16.28
C ILE A 128 -5.31 11.81 17.44
N SER A 129 -5.74 11.56 18.68
CA SER A 129 -5.10 12.08 19.89
C SER A 129 -3.62 11.72 19.92
N ALA A 130 -3.29 10.43 19.82
CA ALA A 130 -1.91 9.95 19.81
C ALA A 130 -1.09 10.57 18.68
N ALA A 131 -1.63 10.64 17.46
CA ALA A 131 -0.94 11.24 16.32
C ALA A 131 -0.70 12.75 16.48
N SER A 132 -1.60 13.45 17.17
CA SER A 132 -1.47 14.90 17.44
C SER A 132 -0.41 15.22 18.49
N GLN A 133 -0.23 14.32 19.47
CA GLN A 133 0.76 14.48 20.53
C GLN A 133 2.13 13.89 20.16
N ASN A 134 2.15 12.92 19.23
CA ASN A 134 3.35 12.20 18.84
C ASN A 134 3.57 12.22 17.31
N PRO A 135 4.54 13.01 16.80
CA PRO A 135 4.80 13.10 15.37
C PRO A 135 5.25 11.78 14.75
N TYR A 136 5.83 10.85 15.54
CA TYR A 136 6.22 9.53 15.05
C TYR A 136 5.01 8.64 14.76
N VAL A 137 3.94 8.75 15.56
CA VAL A 137 2.66 8.06 15.28
C VAL A 137 2.02 8.65 14.01
N GLY A 138 1.99 9.98 13.89
CA GLY A 138 1.52 10.64 12.67
C GLY A 138 2.27 10.18 11.41
N ARG A 139 3.60 10.02 11.51
CA ARG A 139 4.42 9.49 10.41
C ARG A 139 4.15 8.02 10.13
N ALA A 140 3.99 7.19 11.16
CA ALA A 140 3.63 5.77 11.00
C ALA A 140 2.28 5.61 10.29
N LEU A 141 1.27 6.41 10.62
CA LEU A 141 -0.03 6.43 9.93
C LEU A 141 0.09 6.88 8.47
N ALA A 142 0.91 7.90 8.21
CA ALA A 142 1.15 8.39 6.85
C ALA A 142 1.84 7.32 5.98
N ASP A 143 2.86 6.64 6.52
CA ASP A 143 3.56 5.55 5.84
C ASP A 143 2.63 4.33 5.66
N PHE A 144 1.81 3.97 6.65
CA PHE A 144 0.80 2.91 6.50
C PHE A 144 -0.22 3.22 5.39
N ARG A 145 -0.70 4.46 5.29
CA ARG A 145 -1.57 4.89 4.18
C ARG A 145 -0.86 4.73 2.84
N SER A 146 0.42 5.08 2.75
CA SER A 146 1.21 4.89 1.52
C SER A 146 1.35 3.41 1.17
N ALA A 147 1.57 2.53 2.16
CA ALA A 147 1.61 1.08 1.95
C ALA A 147 0.30 0.54 1.35
N VAL A 148 -0.85 1.07 1.78
CA VAL A 148 -2.15 0.73 1.20
C VAL A 148 -2.28 1.22 -0.24
N ARG A 149 -1.71 2.38 -0.57
CA ARG A 149 -1.86 3.01 -1.90
C ARG A 149 -0.91 2.49 -2.96
N TYR A 150 0.29 2.06 -2.59
CA TYR A 150 1.35 1.67 -3.52
C TYR A 150 1.71 0.19 -3.34
N PRO A 151 1.02 -0.73 -4.04
CA PRO A 151 1.21 -2.17 -3.90
C PRO A 151 2.68 -2.61 -4.03
N GLY A 152 3.39 -2.11 -5.04
CA GLY A 152 4.81 -2.42 -5.27
C GLY A 152 5.75 -2.03 -4.10
N ASP A 153 5.40 -1.00 -3.33
CA ASP A 153 6.21 -0.49 -2.22
C ASP A 153 5.65 -0.84 -0.84
N THR A 154 4.67 -1.75 -0.76
CA THR A 154 3.98 -2.08 0.49
C THR A 154 4.97 -2.42 1.60
N GLY A 155 5.92 -3.34 1.35
CA GLY A 155 6.90 -3.78 2.34
C GLY A 155 7.76 -2.63 2.85
N PHE A 156 8.22 -1.76 1.94
CA PHE A 156 9.01 -0.58 2.27
C PHE A 156 8.26 0.39 3.19
N PHE A 157 7.03 0.75 2.84
CA PHE A 157 6.23 1.67 3.64
C PHE A 157 5.81 1.07 4.99
N CYS A 158 5.47 -0.22 5.04
CA CYS A 158 5.20 -0.93 6.28
C CYS A 158 6.40 -0.93 7.24
N TYR A 159 7.60 -1.24 6.73
CA TYR A 159 8.83 -1.17 7.51
C TYR A 159 9.15 0.26 7.97
N ARG A 160 8.94 1.27 7.13
CA ARG A 160 9.13 2.67 7.52
C ARG A 160 8.15 3.14 8.60
N ALA A 161 6.92 2.64 8.56
CA ALA A 161 5.94 2.90 9.61
C ALA A 161 6.41 2.36 10.96
N THR A 162 6.91 1.12 11.01
CA THR A 162 7.44 0.54 12.25
C THR A 162 8.75 1.18 12.70
N GLU A 163 9.65 1.55 11.78
CA GLU A 163 10.84 2.35 12.09
C GLU A 163 10.49 3.68 12.75
N SER A 164 9.42 4.36 12.32
CA SER A 164 8.97 5.61 12.96
C SER A 164 8.65 5.39 14.43
N LEU A 165 7.97 4.29 14.78
CA LEU A 165 7.68 3.94 16.17
C LEU A 165 8.95 3.58 16.96
N ILE A 166 9.91 2.88 16.33
CA ILE A 166 11.24 2.60 16.93
C ILE A 166 11.97 3.90 17.25
N GLN A 167 11.89 4.92 16.38
CA GLN A 167 12.50 6.23 16.66
C GLN A 167 11.85 6.92 17.85
N HIS A 168 10.53 6.78 18.04
CA HIS A 168 9.89 7.30 19.25
C HIS A 168 10.42 6.59 20.51
N VAL A 169 10.52 5.25 20.49
CA VAL A 169 11.10 4.49 21.62
C VAL A 169 12.50 4.97 21.93
N LYS A 170 13.36 5.17 20.92
CA LYS A 170 14.71 5.73 21.13
C LYS A 170 14.66 7.11 21.78
N SER A 171 13.73 7.97 21.36
CA SER A 171 13.58 9.31 21.90
C SER A 171 13.18 9.28 23.38
N VAL A 172 12.20 8.46 23.75
CA VAL A 172 11.70 8.34 25.14
C VAL A 172 12.77 7.73 26.05
N GLU A 173 13.44 6.70 25.59
CA GLU A 173 14.46 5.95 26.34
C GLU A 173 15.86 6.60 26.28
N SER A 174 15.98 7.76 25.64
CA SER A 174 17.26 8.49 25.46
C SER A 174 18.37 7.63 24.83
N LEU A 175 18.01 6.78 23.87
CA LEU A 175 18.92 5.85 23.19
C LEU A 175 19.54 6.49 21.94
N ASN A 176 20.82 6.21 21.70
CA ASN A 176 21.51 6.64 20.47
C ASN A 176 21.33 5.64 19.31
N ASP A 177 21.83 6.00 18.12
CA ASP A 177 21.70 5.17 16.91
C ASP A 177 22.35 3.79 17.01
N LYS A 178 23.42 3.65 17.80
CA LYS A 178 24.08 2.36 18.03
C LYS A 178 23.22 1.41 18.88
N GLN A 179 22.24 1.95 19.60
CA GLN A 179 21.33 1.21 20.48
C GLN A 179 19.99 0.89 19.81
N LYS A 180 19.91 0.93 18.48
CA LYS A 180 18.70 0.55 17.72
C LYS A 180 18.18 -0.84 18.10
N LYS A 181 19.05 -1.84 18.31
CA LYS A 181 18.66 -3.18 18.74
C LYS A 181 17.93 -3.18 20.08
N THR A 182 18.36 -2.33 21.01
CA THR A 182 17.70 -2.16 22.31
C THR A 182 16.30 -1.56 22.15
N ALA A 183 16.16 -0.53 21.32
CA ALA A 183 14.85 0.07 21.05
C ALA A 183 13.86 -0.91 20.38
N ILE A 184 14.36 -1.76 19.47
CA ILE A 184 13.58 -2.84 18.86
C ILE A 184 13.09 -3.81 19.95
N ALA A 185 13.99 -4.31 20.81
CA ALA A 185 13.62 -5.25 21.86
C ALA A 185 12.61 -4.65 22.87
N ILE A 186 12.73 -3.35 23.18
CA ILE A 186 11.75 -2.64 24.01
C ILE A 186 10.38 -2.62 23.33
N LEU A 187 10.33 -2.25 22.04
CA LEU A 187 9.09 -2.21 21.28
C LEU A 187 8.43 -3.59 21.19
N GLU A 188 9.21 -4.63 20.87
CA GLU A 188 8.74 -6.01 20.81
C GLU A 188 8.14 -6.47 22.13
N ASN A 189 8.81 -6.18 23.25
CA ASN A 189 8.31 -6.55 24.57
C ASN A 189 7.05 -5.77 24.97
N GLN A 190 6.99 -4.46 24.68
CA GLN A 190 5.83 -3.62 24.96
C GLN A 190 4.60 -4.05 24.16
N LEU A 191 4.78 -4.36 22.87
CA LEU A 191 3.67 -4.71 21.97
C LEU A 191 3.38 -6.21 21.90
N LYS A 192 4.14 -7.03 22.64
CA LYS A 192 4.08 -8.50 22.60
C LYS A 192 4.21 -9.02 21.17
N LEU A 193 5.32 -8.65 20.51
CA LEU A 193 5.64 -9.12 19.16
C LEU A 193 6.61 -10.30 19.24
N ALA A 194 6.40 -11.30 18.40
CA ALA A 194 7.44 -12.27 18.11
C ALA A 194 8.57 -11.58 17.33
N PRO A 195 9.86 -11.91 17.56
CA PRO A 195 10.99 -11.28 16.88
C PRO A 195 10.88 -11.29 15.34
N GLU A 196 10.25 -12.32 14.80
CA GLU A 196 10.06 -12.53 13.36
C GLU A 196 9.14 -11.48 12.72
N CYS A 197 8.31 -10.79 13.50
CA CYS A 197 7.39 -9.78 12.98
C CYS A 197 8.13 -8.62 12.33
N LEU A 198 9.06 -8.00 13.05
CA LEU A 198 9.82 -6.85 12.53
C LEU A 198 10.85 -7.29 11.49
N GLU A 199 11.42 -8.49 11.65
CA GLU A 199 12.30 -9.10 10.65
C GLU A 199 11.59 -9.31 9.31
N THR A 200 10.37 -9.86 9.32
CA THR A 200 9.54 -10.04 8.11
C THR A 200 9.37 -8.72 7.35
N LEU A 201 9.00 -7.63 8.04
CA LEU A 201 8.83 -6.32 7.41
C LEU A 201 10.16 -5.76 6.88
N ARG A 202 11.24 -5.93 7.64
CA ARG A 202 12.58 -5.48 7.25
C ARG A 202 13.05 -6.18 5.99
N ASP A 203 12.84 -7.49 5.89
CA ASP A 203 13.29 -8.29 4.77
C ASP A 203 12.50 -7.94 3.49
N MET A 204 11.19 -7.72 3.61
CA MET A 204 10.36 -7.21 2.51
C MET A 204 10.77 -5.81 2.03
N ALA A 205 11.30 -4.96 2.91
CA ALA A 205 11.81 -3.64 2.56
C ALA A 205 13.27 -3.64 2.06
N GLY A 206 13.99 -4.75 2.27
CA GLY A 206 15.45 -4.80 2.25
C GLY A 206 16.07 -4.40 0.92
N GLU A 207 15.53 -4.90 -0.19
CA GLU A 207 16.04 -4.63 -1.53
C GLU A 207 15.42 -3.36 -2.15
N VAL A 208 14.13 -3.12 -1.88
CA VAL A 208 13.39 -1.95 -2.38
C VAL A 208 14.00 -0.64 -1.90
N ARG A 209 14.43 -0.57 -0.62
CA ARG A 209 15.13 0.61 -0.08
C ARG A 209 16.50 0.89 -0.73
N HIS A 210 17.03 -0.07 -1.49
CA HIS A 210 18.25 0.08 -2.27
C HIS A 210 17.97 0.30 -3.76
N GLY A 211 16.71 0.58 -4.12
CA GLY A 211 16.30 0.89 -5.49
C GLY A 211 16.12 -0.33 -6.39
N LYS A 212 16.17 -1.56 -5.85
CA LYS A 212 15.83 -2.75 -6.63
C LYS A 212 14.32 -2.87 -6.77
N VAL A 213 13.87 -3.21 -7.97
CA VAL A 213 12.48 -3.55 -8.25
C VAL A 213 12.22 -4.95 -7.72
N VAL A 214 11.45 -5.05 -6.64
CA VAL A 214 10.97 -6.31 -6.08
C VAL A 214 9.46 -6.29 -6.12
N TRP A 215 8.87 -7.35 -6.62
CA TRP A 215 7.42 -7.48 -6.66
C TRP A 215 6.95 -8.15 -5.37
N VAL A 216 5.86 -7.62 -4.83
CA VAL A 216 5.18 -8.16 -3.66
C VAL A 216 3.90 -8.82 -4.14
N ASP A 217 3.74 -10.12 -3.89
CA ASP A 217 2.49 -10.79 -4.24
C ASP A 217 1.33 -10.38 -3.30
N GLY A 218 0.12 -10.83 -3.63
CA GLY A 218 -1.07 -10.48 -2.86
C GLY A 218 -1.00 -10.91 -1.40
N ASP A 219 -0.44 -12.09 -1.11
CA ASP A 219 -0.39 -12.68 0.22
C ASP A 219 0.66 -12.00 1.09
N GLN A 220 1.84 -11.74 0.53
CA GLN A 220 2.89 -10.95 1.17
C GLN A 220 2.39 -9.54 1.50
N ARG A 221 1.65 -8.92 0.57
CA ARG A 221 1.03 -7.61 0.79
C ARG A 221 0.04 -7.64 1.94
N ILE A 222 -0.87 -8.62 1.98
CA ILE A 222 -1.83 -8.82 3.09
C ILE A 222 -1.09 -8.93 4.41
N ARG A 223 -0.08 -9.79 4.46
CA ARG A 223 0.71 -10.06 5.65
C ARG A 223 1.37 -8.78 6.17
N ALA A 224 2.07 -8.06 5.31
CA ALA A 224 2.74 -6.81 5.69
C ALA A 224 1.78 -5.77 6.24
N LEU A 225 0.63 -5.58 5.58
CA LEU A 225 -0.35 -4.57 6.00
C LEU A 225 -1.07 -4.99 7.29
N THR A 226 -1.47 -6.25 7.41
CA THR A 226 -2.11 -6.79 8.62
C THR A 226 -1.20 -6.64 9.83
N LEU A 227 0.05 -7.07 9.69
CA LEU A 227 1.05 -7.00 10.75
C LEU A 227 1.32 -5.55 11.17
N THR A 228 1.53 -4.66 10.20
CA THR A 228 1.81 -3.24 10.47
C THR A 228 0.60 -2.54 11.12
N ARG A 229 -0.62 -2.84 10.67
CA ARG A 229 -1.85 -2.32 11.27
C ARG A 229 -1.96 -2.69 12.74
N GLU A 230 -1.72 -3.95 13.08
CA GLU A 230 -1.80 -4.42 14.47
C GLU A 230 -0.69 -3.83 15.35
N ILE A 231 0.53 -3.68 14.83
CA ILE A 231 1.63 -2.98 15.53
C ILE A 231 1.22 -1.54 15.86
N ILE A 232 0.72 -0.78 14.89
CA ILE A 232 0.29 0.62 15.11
C ILE A 232 -0.86 0.68 16.12
N LYS A 233 -1.87 -0.20 16.01
CA LYS A 233 -3.01 -0.23 16.93
C LYS A 233 -2.58 -0.51 18.38
N ARG A 234 -1.75 -1.52 18.60
CA ARG A 234 -1.23 -1.85 19.94
C ARG A 234 -0.40 -0.71 20.52
N TYR A 235 0.40 -0.05 19.67
CA TYR A 235 1.21 1.09 20.06
C TYR A 235 0.36 2.26 20.56
N VAL A 236 -0.65 2.67 19.80
CA VAL A 236 -1.59 3.73 20.19
C VAL A 236 -2.32 3.36 21.48
N ALA A 237 -2.79 2.11 21.60
CA ALA A 237 -3.53 1.67 22.78
C ALA A 237 -2.71 1.74 24.09
N ILE A 238 -1.40 1.44 24.04
CA ILE A 238 -0.52 1.65 25.20
C ILE A 238 -0.27 3.14 25.44
N SER A 239 0.00 3.89 24.38
CA SER A 239 0.37 5.32 24.48
C SER A 239 -0.71 6.15 25.18
N GLU A 240 -1.98 5.84 24.89
CA GLU A 240 -3.14 6.53 25.47
C GLU A 240 -3.65 5.87 26.77
N ASN A 241 -2.91 4.88 27.33
CA ASN A 241 -3.34 4.06 28.47
C ASN A 241 -4.73 3.40 28.28
N LEU A 242 -5.11 3.12 27.04
CA LEU A 242 -6.39 2.49 26.67
C LEU A 242 -6.39 0.98 26.89
N ALA A 243 -5.21 0.36 27.00
CA ALA A 243 -5.05 -1.06 27.30
C ALA A 243 -3.87 -1.28 28.25
N SER A 244 -3.96 -2.31 29.11
CA SER A 244 -2.93 -2.69 30.09
C SER A 244 -1.63 -3.24 29.49
N GLY A 245 -1.43 -3.18 28.17
CA GLY A 245 -0.32 -3.81 27.47
C GLY A 245 -0.35 -5.35 27.46
N ASP A 246 -1.42 -5.96 27.96
CA ASP A 246 -1.61 -7.42 28.00
C ASP A 246 -2.22 -7.91 26.68
N PHE A 247 -1.47 -7.74 25.59
CA PHE A 247 -1.86 -8.24 24.27
C PHE A 247 -1.44 -9.71 24.10
N PRO A 248 -2.23 -10.54 23.38
CA PRO A 248 -1.74 -11.85 22.96
C PRO A 248 -0.51 -11.69 22.07
N LEU A 249 0.44 -12.64 22.13
CA LEU A 249 1.64 -12.63 21.29
C LEU A 249 1.26 -12.50 19.81
N LEU A 250 1.77 -11.47 19.14
CA LEU A 250 1.60 -11.30 17.70
C LEU A 250 2.66 -12.12 16.98
N ILE A 251 2.21 -12.95 16.04
CA ILE A 251 3.05 -13.75 15.15
C ILE A 251 2.84 -13.30 13.70
N PRO A 252 3.83 -13.49 12.79
CA PRO A 252 3.75 -13.01 11.41
C PRO A 252 2.69 -13.72 10.56
#